data_AF-A0A383EFH3-F1
#
_entry.id   AF-A0A383EFH3-F1
#
_cell.length_a   1.000
_cell.length_b   1.000
_cell.length_c   1.000
_cell.angle_alpha   90.00
_cell.angle_beta   90.00
_cell.angle_gamma   90.00
#
_symmetry.space_group_name_H-M   'P 1'
#
loop_
_entity.id
_entity.type
_entity.pdbx_description
1 polymer ?
#
loop_
_entity_poly.entity_id
_entity_poly.type
_entity_poly.pdbx_seq_one_letter_code
_entity_poly.pdbx_strand_id
1 'polypeptide(L)'
;VPSENPRPEKSEDLSYIRKWIKRGLSKDGKILDFSKKGINNDIAIELAENISLPDIEIFYLHTNKIKDLGLEELAQAEIFAPLRE
;
A
#
# COMPACT_ATOMS: atom_id res chain seq x y z
N VAL A 1 3.73 31.28 18.72
CA VAL A 1 3.24 30.18 17.87
C VAL A 1 4.41 29.22 17.66
N PRO A 2 4.32 27.93 18.03
CA PRO A 2 5.39 27.00 17.73
C PRO A 2 5.48 26.85 16.21
N SER A 3 6.67 27.09 15.66
CA SER A 3 7.00 26.80 14.28
C SER A 3 6.83 25.30 14.06
N GLU A 4 5.83 24.89 13.29
CA GLU A 4 5.81 23.55 12.71
C GLU A 4 7.03 23.46 11.80
N ASN A 5 8.07 22.79 12.28
CA ASN A 5 9.11 22.29 11.40
C ASN A 5 8.41 21.27 10.48
N PRO A 6 8.32 21.49 9.16
CA PRO A 6 7.88 20.41 8.29
C PRO A 6 8.88 19.28 8.50
N ARG A 7 8.35 18.10 8.87
CA ARG A 7 9.15 16.87 8.90
C ARG A 7 9.88 16.79 7.56
N PRO A 8 11.20 16.55 7.53
CA PRO A 8 11.92 16.44 6.27
C PRO A 8 11.20 15.39 5.42
N GLU A 9 10.71 15.84 4.26
CA GLU A 9 10.09 14.99 3.25
C GLU A 9 11.19 14.05 2.78
N LYS A 10 11.34 12.92 3.48
CA LYS A 10 12.11 11.81 2.96
C LYS A 10 11.37 11.46 1.66
N SER A 11 11.99 11.74 0.52
CA SER A 11 11.65 11.01 -0.69
C SER A 11 12.06 9.56 -0.44
N GLU A 12 11.23 8.83 0.31
CA GLU A 12 11.45 7.42 0.58
C GLU A 12 11.41 6.73 -0.77
N ASP A 13 12.46 5.97 -1.06
CA ASP A 13 12.63 5.31 -2.33
C ASP A 13 11.53 4.23 -2.50
N LEU A 14 10.38 4.62 -3.02
CA LEU A 14 9.23 3.73 -3.29
C LEU A 14 9.50 2.79 -4.48
N SER A 15 10.72 2.74 -5.03
CA SER A 15 11.03 1.93 -6.21
C SER A 15 10.76 0.45 -6.00
N TYR A 16 10.92 -0.05 -4.76
CA TYR A 16 10.63 -1.43 -4.42
C TYR A 16 9.12 -1.72 -4.49
N ILE A 17 8.27 -0.81 -4.02
CA ILE A 17 6.80 -0.89 -4.14
C ILE A 17 6.40 -0.88 -5.62
N ARG A 18 6.91 0.06 -6.41
CA ARG A 18 6.64 0.14 -7.86
C ARG A 18 7.04 -1.15 -8.58
N LYS A 19 8.19 -1.73 -8.19
CA LYS A 19 8.66 -3.02 -8.71
C LYS A 19 7.74 -4.17 -8.30
N TRP A 20 7.17 -4.14 -7.10
CA TRP A 20 6.18 -5.12 -6.67
C TRP A 20 4.87 -4.97 -7.46
N ILE A 21 4.36 -3.75 -7.65
CA ILE A 21 3.16 -3.49 -8.47
C ILE A 21 3.36 -4.07 -9.87
N LYS A 22 4.45 -3.71 -10.55
CA LYS A 22 4.73 -4.20 -11.90
C LYS A 22 4.80 -5.73 -12.01
N ARG A 23 5.18 -6.43 -10.93
CA ARG A 23 5.34 -7.89 -10.91
C ARG A 23 4.11 -8.63 -10.41
N GLY A 24 3.33 -8.00 -9.54
CA GLY A 24 2.15 -8.58 -8.90
C GLY A 24 0.85 -8.26 -9.64
N LEU A 25 0.84 -7.25 -10.50
CA LEU A 25 -0.32 -6.89 -11.29
C LEU A 25 -0.55 -7.91 -12.42
N SER A 26 -1.78 -8.41 -12.52
CA SER A 26 -2.23 -9.29 -13.60
C SER A 26 -2.23 -8.57 -14.95
N LYS A 27 -2.29 -9.35 -16.03
CA LYS A 27 -2.28 -8.80 -17.41
C LYS A 27 -3.46 -7.87 -17.70
N ASP A 28 -4.60 -8.12 -17.06
CA ASP A 28 -5.83 -7.32 -17.20
C ASP A 28 -5.90 -6.16 -16.19
N GLY A 29 -4.90 -6.01 -15.31
CA GLY A 29 -4.86 -4.93 -14.32
C GLY A 29 -5.80 -5.11 -13.12
N LYS A 30 -6.57 -6.20 -13.05
CA LYS A 30 -7.62 -6.39 -12.06
C LYS A 30 -7.18 -7.05 -10.75
N ILE A 31 -6.06 -7.78 -10.78
CA ILE A 31 -5.55 -8.53 -9.64
C ILE A 31 -4.16 -8.02 -9.29
N LEU A 32 -3.95 -7.67 -8.03
CA LEU A 32 -2.63 -7.35 -7.49
C LEU A 32 -2.22 -8.38 -6.43
N ASP A 33 -1.07 -9.03 -6.61
CA ASP A 33 -0.54 -9.99 -5.64
C ASP A 33 0.72 -9.48 -4.92
N PHE A 34 0.53 -9.11 -3.65
CA PHE A 34 1.57 -8.68 -2.71
C PHE A 34 1.84 -9.72 -1.63
N SER A 35 1.49 -10.98 -1.88
CA SER A 35 1.71 -12.05 -0.93
C SER A 35 3.21 -12.32 -0.73
N LYS A 36 3.59 -12.69 0.49
CA LYS A 36 4.98 -13.04 0.85
C LYS A 36 6.00 -11.94 0.55
N LYS A 37 5.62 -10.66 0.63
CA LYS A 37 6.53 -9.51 0.46
C LYS A 37 7.15 -9.03 1.77
N GLY A 38 6.68 -9.56 2.90
CA GLY A 38 7.16 -9.15 4.22
C GLY A 38 6.63 -7.78 4.65
N ILE A 39 5.47 -7.37 4.10
CA ILE A 39 4.81 -6.10 4.44
C ILE A 39 4.49 -6.10 5.94
N ASN A 40 5.02 -5.12 6.66
CA ASN A 40 4.75 -4.83 8.06
C ASN A 40 3.85 -3.58 8.14
N ASN A 41 3.62 -3.04 9.35
CA ASN A 41 2.78 -1.84 9.51
C ASN A 41 3.34 -0.63 8.77
N ASP A 42 4.65 -0.40 8.84
CA ASP A 42 5.28 0.77 8.21
C ASP A 42 5.07 0.76 6.69
N ILE A 43 5.32 -0.39 6.05
CA ILE A 43 5.09 -0.55 4.61
C ILE A 43 3.59 -0.49 4.28
N ALA A 44 2.72 -0.99 5.16
CA ALA A 44 1.27 -0.91 4.94
C ALA A 44 0.77 0.54 4.94
N ILE A 45 1.29 1.39 5.84
CA ILE A 45 1.05 2.84 5.87
C ILE A 45 1.59 3.49 4.60
N GLU A 46 2.82 3.17 4.21
CA GLU A 46 3.44 3.70 2.99
C GLU A 46 2.60 3.35 1.74
N LEU A 47 2.04 2.14 1.68
CA LEU A 47 1.10 1.72 0.64
C LEU A 47 -0.20 2.51 0.69
N ALA A 48 -0.77 2.69 1.87
CA ALA A 48 -2.02 3.43 2.07
C ALA A 48 -1.91 4.90 1.63
N GLU A 49 -0.79 5.55 1.93
CA GLU A 49 -0.57 6.96 1.66
C GLU A 49 -0.13 7.26 0.23
N ASN A 50 0.64 6.37 -0.40
CA ASN A 50 1.36 6.70 -1.63
C ASN A 50 0.86 5.97 -2.88
N ILE A 51 -0.03 5.00 -2.73
CA ILE A 51 -0.47 4.15 -3.85
C ILE A 51 -1.97 4.26 -4.05
N SER A 52 -2.35 4.65 -5.26
CA SER A 52 -3.73 4.59 -5.74
C SER A 52 -3.78 3.71 -6.99
N LEU A 53 -4.62 2.68 -6.96
CA LEU A 53 -4.84 1.76 -8.08
C LEU A 53 -6.36 1.58 -8.23
N PRO A 54 -7.04 2.43 -9.01
CA PRO A 54 -8.50 2.47 -9.03
C PRO A 54 -9.16 1.27 -9.74
N ASP A 55 -8.41 0.52 -10.56
CA ASP A 55 -8.95 -0.52 -11.43
C ASP A 55 -8.79 -1.96 -10.88
N ILE A 56 -8.16 -2.13 -9.71
CA ILE A 56 -8.00 -3.45 -9.09
C ILE A 56 -9.28 -3.88 -8.38
N GLU A 57 -9.66 -5.14 -8.61
CA GLU A 57 -10.83 -5.81 -8.03
C GLU A 57 -10.42 -6.81 -6.94
N ILE A 58 -9.19 -7.33 -7.00
CA ILE A 58 -8.68 -8.33 -6.05
C ILE A 58 -7.27 -7.93 -5.61
N PHE A 59 -7.06 -7.84 -4.29
CA PHE A 59 -5.76 -7.55 -3.71
C PHE A 59 -5.34 -8.64 -2.70
N TYR A 60 -4.32 -9.42 -3.04
CA TYR A 60 -3.78 -10.47 -2.17
C TYR A 60 -2.66 -9.94 -1.28
N LEU A 61 -2.87 -10.04 0.05
CA LEU A 61 -1.91 -9.64 1.08
C LEU A 61 -1.48 -10.81 1.99
N HIS A 62 -1.78 -12.05 1.63
CA HIS A 62 -1.56 -13.18 2.51
C HIS A 62 -0.06 -13.47 2.75
N THR A 63 0.24 -14.09 3.89
CA THR A 63 1.63 -14.42 4.28
C THR A 63 2.53 -13.17 4.36
N ASN A 64 2.00 -12.06 4.88
CA ASN A 64 2.75 -10.86 5.28
C ASN A 64 2.79 -10.73 6.81
N LYS A 65 3.33 -9.61 7.31
CA LYS A 65 3.53 -9.33 8.75
C LYS A 65 2.73 -8.08 9.19
N ILE A 66 1.61 -7.83 8.53
CA ILE A 66 0.70 -6.72 8.82
C ILE A 66 0.00 -7.01 10.14
N LYS A 67 -0.02 -6.02 11.04
CA LYS A 67 -0.76 -6.06 12.31
C LYS A 67 -1.88 -5.03 12.27
N ASP A 68 -2.65 -4.95 13.36
CA ASP A 68 -3.86 -4.14 13.49
C ASP A 68 -3.70 -2.72 12.93
N LEU A 69 -2.67 -1.97 13.34
CA LEU A 69 -2.41 -0.62 12.83
C LEU A 69 -2.28 -0.56 11.31
N GLY A 70 -1.43 -1.42 10.72
CA GLY A 70 -1.25 -1.41 9.27
C GLY A 70 -2.50 -1.85 8.51
N LEU A 71 -3.33 -2.70 9.12
CA LEU A 71 -4.58 -3.14 8.52
C LEU A 71 -5.65 -2.05 8.57
N GLU A 72 -5.73 -1.30 9.66
CA GLU A 72 -6.65 -0.15 9.81
C GLU A 72 -6.35 0.94 8.77
N GLU A 73 -5.06 1.25 8.59
CA GLU A 73 -4.60 2.24 7.60
C GLU A 73 -4.89 1.78 6.17
N LEU A 74 -4.64 0.52 5.86
CA LEU A 74 -5.04 -0.06 4.57
C LEU A 74 -6.56 -0.01 4.37
N ALA A 75 -7.36 -0.30 5.39
CA ALA A 75 -8.82 -0.27 5.27
C ALA A 75 -9.38 1.13 4.96
N GLN A 76 -8.65 2.19 5.34
CA GLN A 76 -9.03 3.58 5.06
C GLN A 76 -8.40 4.13 3.76
N ALA A 77 -7.48 3.38 3.14
CA ALA A 77 -6.73 3.84 1.98
C ALA A 77 -7.57 3.87 0.71
N GLU A 78 -7.30 4.86 -0.16
CA GLU A 78 -8.00 5.00 -1.45
C GLU A 78 -7.82 3.78 -2.37
N ILE A 79 -6.72 3.03 -2.23
CA ILE A 79 -6.48 1.79 -2.98
C ILE A 79 -7.58 0.74 -2.80
N PHE A 80 -8.35 0.81 -1.71
CA PHE A 80 -9.49 -0.09 -1.45
C PHE A 80 -10.85 0.57 -1.66
N ALA A 81 -10.92 1.88 -1.94
CA ALA A 81 -12.18 2.56 -2.23
C ALA A 81 -13.01 1.90 -3.36
N PRO A 82 -12.42 1.28 -4.40
CA PRO A 82 -13.18 0.54 -5.41
C PRO A 82 -13.69 -0.82 -4.93
N LEU A 83 -13.11 -1.40 -3.88
CA LEU A 83 -13.52 -2.70 -3.36
C LEU A 83 -14.82 -2.52 -2.56
N ARG A 84 -15.88 -3.21 -2.99
CA ARG A 84 -17.16 -3.25 -2.28
C ARG A 84 -17.23 -4.53 -1.43
N GLU A 85 -17.86 -4.43 -0.26
CA GLU A 85 -18.25 -5.60 0.56
C GLU A 85 -19.08 -6.62 -0.22
#